data_AF-A0A959FP97-F1
#
_entry.id   AF-A0A959FP97-F1
#
_cell.length_a   1.000
_cell.length_b   1.000
_cell.length_c   1.000
_cell.angle_alpha   90.00
_cell.angle_beta   90.00
_cell.angle_gamma   90.00
#
_symmetry.space_group_name_H-M   'P 1'
#
loop_
_entity.id
_entity.type
_entity.pdbx_description
1 polymer ?
#
loop_
_entity_poly.entity_id
_entity_poly.type
_entity_poly.pdbx_seq_one_letter_code
_entity_poly.pdbx_strand_id
1 'polypeptide(L)'
;MATNNIPKNFLGTGWSFPPTFQKSAPGVDMTTGEPDIDRSLEILLGTALGERVMLPEYGCNMEDLLFEPIDTGLQTVMFDRV
;
A
#
# COMPACT_ATOMS: atom_id res chain seq x y z
N MET A 1 22.84 12.46 -15.05
CA MET A 1 21.56 12.96 -14.52
C MET A 1 20.51 12.77 -15.61
N ALA A 2 19.92 11.57 -15.70
CA ALA A 2 18.84 11.30 -16.64
C ALA A 2 17.52 11.70 -15.96
N THR A 3 16.88 12.76 -16.44
CA THR A 3 15.50 13.07 -16.08
C THR A 3 14.62 12.04 -16.79
N ASN A 4 14.29 10.96 -16.08
CA ASN A 4 13.31 9.98 -16.52
C ASN A 4 11.95 10.69 -16.61
N ASN A 5 11.65 11.23 -17.79
CA ASN A 5 10.37 11.84 -18.11
C ASN A 5 9.35 10.70 -18.34
N ILE A 6 9.01 9.99 -17.25
CA ILE A 6 7.86 9.09 -17.24
C ILE A 6 6.65 9.98 -17.51
N PRO A 7 5.82 9.70 -18.54
CA PRO A 7 4.66 10.52 -18.79
C PRO A 7 3.82 10.56 -17.52
N LYS A 8 3.66 11.75 -16.92
CA LYS A 8 2.94 11.99 -15.65
C LYS A 8 1.52 11.43 -15.62
N ASN A 9 0.99 10.98 -16.77
CA ASN A 9 -0.35 10.51 -16.98
C ASN A 9 -0.50 8.97 -17.02
N PHE A 10 0.58 8.20 -16.83
CA PHE A 10 0.48 6.72 -16.78
C PHE A 10 0.01 6.23 -15.41
N LEU A 11 0.56 6.83 -14.35
CA LEU A 11 0.15 6.57 -12.98
C LEU A 11 -1.15 7.34 -12.77
N GLY A 12 -2.24 6.63 -12.51
CA GLY A 12 -3.58 7.20 -12.40
C GLY A 12 -3.71 8.27 -11.30
N THR A 13 -4.95 8.69 -11.07
CA THR A 13 -5.28 9.56 -9.94
C THR A 13 -6.29 8.83 -9.07
N GLY A 14 -5.93 8.64 -7.80
CA GLY A 14 -6.70 7.91 -6.80
C GLY A 14 -7.11 8.80 -5.64
N TRP A 15 -7.92 8.25 -4.74
CA TRP A 15 -8.22 8.90 -3.47
C TRP A 15 -6.97 8.85 -2.60
N SER A 16 -6.66 9.96 -1.92
CA SER A 16 -5.58 9.99 -0.95
C SER A 16 -5.86 8.98 0.16
N PHE A 17 -4.85 8.22 0.57
CA PHE A 17 -4.89 7.45 1.80
C PHE A 17 -4.04 8.14 2.88
N PRO A 18 -4.58 8.38 4.09
CA PRO A 18 -5.96 8.12 4.53
C PRO A 18 -7.00 9.04 3.85
N PRO A 19 -8.23 8.57 3.57
CA PRO A 19 -9.28 9.38 2.94
C PRO A 19 -9.61 10.61 3.78
N THR A 20 -9.22 11.78 3.30
CA THR A 20 -9.38 13.04 4.04
C THR A 20 -10.40 13.92 3.34
N PHE A 21 -11.37 14.41 4.12
CA PHE A 21 -12.40 15.34 3.66
C PHE A 21 -12.17 16.70 4.32
N GLN A 22 -11.98 17.74 3.52
CA GLN A 22 -11.77 19.09 4.02
C GLN A 22 -13.08 19.88 4.01
N LYS A 23 -13.38 20.62 5.08
CA LYS A 23 -14.58 21.48 5.13
C LYS A 23 -14.49 22.67 4.16
N SER A 24 -13.28 23.06 3.78
CA SER A 24 -13.00 24.19 2.88
C SER A 24 -13.25 23.89 1.40
N ALA A 25 -13.26 22.61 1.01
CA ALA A 25 -13.42 22.21 -0.38
C ALA A 25 -14.39 21.02 -0.49
N PRO A 26 -15.38 21.06 -1.38
CA PRO A 26 -16.23 19.90 -1.64
C PRO A 26 -15.41 18.82 -2.34
N GLY A 27 -15.30 17.64 -1.72
CA GLY A 27 -14.63 16.47 -2.30
C GLY A 27 -13.71 15.75 -1.33
N VAL A 28 -13.07 14.70 -1.83
CA VAL A 28 -12.00 13.96 -1.15
C VAL A 28 -10.67 14.45 -1.69
N ASP A 29 -9.64 14.43 -0.85
CA ASP A 29 -8.27 14.68 -1.30
C ASP A 29 -7.80 13.57 -2.26
N MET A 30 -7.08 13.93 -3.31
CA MET A 30 -6.72 13.04 -4.42
C MET A 30 -5.20 13.02 -4.59
N THR A 31 -4.62 11.84 -4.71
CA THR A 31 -3.19 11.63 -4.93
C THR A 31 -2.91 11.17 -6.36
N THR A 32 -1.75 11.53 -6.90
CA THR A 32 -1.31 11.13 -8.24
C THR A 32 0.19 10.90 -8.25
N GLY A 33 0.64 9.98 -9.11
CA GLY A 33 2.06 9.69 -9.32
C GLY A 33 2.66 8.83 -8.21
N GLU A 34 3.92 9.11 -7.87
CA GLU A 34 4.69 8.36 -6.87
C GLU A 34 4.01 8.30 -5.48
N PRO A 35 3.46 9.40 -4.92
CA PRO A 35 2.74 9.32 -3.64
C PRO A 35 1.56 8.34 -3.65
N ASP A 36 0.90 8.15 -4.80
CA ASP A 36 -0.21 7.20 -4.92
C ASP A 36 0.26 5.75 -4.84
N ILE A 37 1.45 5.44 -5.39
CA ILE A 37 2.08 4.12 -5.29
C ILE A 37 2.44 3.82 -3.84
N ASP A 38 3.07 4.76 -3.14
CA ASP A 38 3.46 4.59 -1.74
C ASP A 38 2.24 4.30 -0.86
N ARG A 39 1.16 5.08 -1.05
CA ARG A 39 -0.12 4.84 -0.36
C ARG A 39 -0.76 3.51 -0.74
N SER A 40 -0.67 3.09 -1.99
CA SER A 40 -1.18 1.78 -2.40
C SER A 40 -0.41 0.63 -1.74
N LEU A 41 0.91 0.76 -1.56
CA LEU A 41 1.73 -0.23 -0.85
C LEU A 41 1.40 -0.26 0.64
N GLU A 42 1.20 0.91 1.27
CA GLU A 42 0.73 1.00 2.65
C GLU A 42 -0.60 0.27 2.86
N ILE A 43 -1.56 0.44 1.94
CA ILE A 43 -2.84 -0.27 2.01
C ILE A 43 -2.63 -1.78 1.87
N LEU A 44 -1.80 -2.23 0.93
CA LEU A 44 -1.55 -3.65 0.69
C LEU A 44 -0.93 -4.32 1.92
N LEU A 45 0.11 -3.72 2.48
CA LEU A 45 0.86 -4.27 3.62
C LEU A 45 0.12 -4.12 4.95
N GLY A 46 -0.79 -3.13 5.05
CA GLY A 46 -1.60 -2.89 6.24
C GLY A 46 -2.94 -3.62 6.28
N THR A 47 -3.34 -4.30 5.20
CA THR A 47 -4.58 -5.09 5.14
C THR A 47 -4.25 -6.56 5.38
N ALA A 48 -4.95 -7.22 6.31
CA ALA A 48 -4.79 -8.66 6.52
C ALA A 48 -5.51 -9.48 5.44
N LEU A 49 -5.02 -10.69 5.17
CA LEU A 49 -5.62 -11.59 4.19
C LEU A 49 -7.07 -11.94 4.62
N GLY A 50 -8.01 -11.84 3.68
CA GLY A 50 -9.42 -12.13 3.93
C GLY A 50 -10.26 -10.97 4.48
N GLU A 51 -9.67 -9.81 4.83
CA GLU A 51 -10.44 -8.65 5.31
C GLU A 51 -11.37 -8.07 4.23
N ARG A 52 -10.97 -8.18 2.96
CA ARG A 52 -11.78 -7.72 1.84
C ARG A 52 -12.72 -8.83 1.39
N VAL A 53 -14.02 -8.66 1.68
CA VAL A 53 -15.11 -9.62 1.41
C VAL A 53 -15.07 -10.21 -0.02
N MET A 54 -14.81 -9.37 -1.03
CA MET A 54 -14.81 -9.78 -2.44
C MET A 54 -13.40 -10.08 -2.99
N LEU A 55 -12.36 -9.89 -2.19
CA LEU A 55 -10.95 -10.04 -2.56
C LEU A 55 -10.20 -10.75 -1.42
N PRO A 56 -10.46 -12.05 -1.20
CA PRO A 56 -9.89 -12.78 -0.07
C PRO A 56 -8.36 -12.92 -0.15
N GLU A 57 -7.79 -12.92 -1.35
CA GLU A 57 -6.34 -13.00 -1.59
C GLU A 57 -5.62 -11.64 -1.46
N TYR A 58 -6.35 -10.54 -1.27
CA TYR A 58 -5.74 -9.23 -1.14
C TYR A 58 -5.31 -8.95 0.31
N GLY A 59 -4.05 -8.58 0.47
CA GLY A 59 -3.45 -8.21 1.76
C GLY A 59 -2.15 -8.95 2.02
N CYS A 60 -1.48 -8.61 3.10
CA CYS A 60 -0.30 -9.31 3.59
C CYS A 60 -0.53 -9.70 5.05
N ASN A 61 -0.77 -10.99 5.33
CA ASN A 61 -0.86 -11.46 6.71
C ASN A 61 0.56 -11.65 7.29
N MET A 62 1.05 -10.63 7.99
CA MET A 62 2.28 -10.67 8.79
C MET A 62 2.04 -10.94 10.28
N GLU A 63 0.78 -11.01 10.72
CA GLU A 63 0.43 -11.15 12.14
C GLU A 63 0.89 -12.51 12.71
N ASP A 64 0.85 -13.56 11.88
CA ASP A 64 1.33 -14.90 12.23
C ASP A 64 2.82 -14.91 12.66
N LEU A 65 3.60 -13.94 12.18
CA LEU A 65 5.04 -13.83 12.43
C LEU A 65 5.39 -12.97 13.66
N LEU A 66 4.40 -12.32 14.30
CA LEU A 66 4.62 -11.30 15.32
C LEU A 66 5.34 -11.82 16.57
N PHE A 67 5.14 -13.09 16.92
CA PHE A 67 5.70 -13.72 18.12
C PHE A 67 6.83 -14.72 17.83
N GLU A 68 7.20 -14.87 16.56
CA GLU A 68 8.31 -15.73 16.16
C GLU A 68 9.66 -15.09 16.57
N PRO A 69 10.65 -15.90 16.99
CA PRO A 69 11.97 -15.39 17.31
C PRO A 69 12.63 -14.81 16.05
N ILE A 70 13.28 -13.65 16.20
CA ILE A 70 14.01 -13.01 15.11
C ILE A 70 15.29 -13.81 14.81
N ASP A 71 15.18 -14.75 13.88
CA ASP A 71 16.29 -15.52 13.32
C ASP A 71 16.40 -15.34 11.79
N THR A 72 17.42 -15.96 11.18
CA THR A 72 17.62 -15.90 9.73
C THR A 72 16.50 -16.60 8.95
N GLY A 73 15.86 -17.62 9.56
CA GLY A 73 14.74 -18.33 8.97
C GLY A 73 13.53 -17.42 8.83
N LEU A 74 13.19 -16.69 9.89
CA LEU A 74 12.10 -15.72 9.91
C LEU A 74 12.33 -14.61 8.88
N GLN A 75 13.55 -14.07 8.79
CA GLN A 75 13.89 -13.07 7.78
C GLN A 75 13.65 -13.60 6.36
N THR A 76 14.02 -14.84 6.08
CA THR A 76 13.81 -15.46 4.76
C THR A 76 12.32 -15.58 4.44
N VAL A 77 11.51 -16.06 5.39
CA VAL A 77 10.05 -16.18 5.23
C VAL A 77 9.39 -14.81 5.03
N MET A 78 9.85 -13.77 5.73
CA MET A 78 9.35 -12.41 5.54
C MET A 78 9.60 -11.88 4.12
N PHE A 79 10.81 -12.08 3.58
CA PHE A 79 11.13 -11.65 2.21
C PHE A 79 10.38 -12.43 1.14
N ASP A 80 10.16 -13.74 1.34
CA ASP A 80 9.44 -14.57 0.37
C ASP A 80 7.92 -14.25 0.29
N ARG A 81 7.37 -13.58 1.30
CA ARG A 81 5.93 -13.30 1.43
C ARG A 81 5.51 -11.93 0.90
N VAL A 82 6.48 -11.07 0.55
CA VAL A 82 6.28 -9.73 -0.05
C VAL A 82 6.65 -9.77 -1.53
#